data_AF-A0A947JZM8-F1
#
_entry.id   AF-A0A947JZM8-F1
#
_cell.length_a   1.000
_cell.length_b   1.000
_cell.length_c   1.000
_cell.angle_alpha   90.00
_cell.angle_beta   90.00
_cell.angle_gamma   90.00
#
_symmetry.space_group_name_H-M   'P 1'
#
loop_
_entity.id
_entity.type
_entity.pdbx_description
1 polymer ?
#
loop_
_entity_poly.entity_id
_entity_poly.type
_entity_poly.pdbx_seq_one_letter_code
_entity_poly.pdbx_strand_id
1 'polypeptide(L)'
;MEEVLVNLVKNIPPELGVVIISMIPVGELRAAIPIGLGVFGLDWKVVLFLAVIGNMIPVVFILYLLDPFYKFTRKVKMFDRFYTWLFERTRKRFYEKHKAGGDFALIFLVAIPLPM
;
A
#
# COMPACT_ATOMS: atom_id res chain seq x y z
N MET A 1 10.97 7.61 15.74
CA MET A 1 9.65 7.24 15.19
C MET A 1 9.16 5.93 15.81
N GLU A 2 10.00 4.90 15.83
CA GLU A 2 9.68 3.61 16.48
C GLU A 2 9.28 3.75 17.95
N GLU A 3 9.99 4.55 18.76
CA GLU A 3 9.60 4.78 20.17
C GLU A 3 8.23 5.44 20.34
N VAL A 4 7.81 6.29 19.40
CA VAL A 4 6.48 6.93 19.42
C VAL A 4 5.41 5.87 19.12
N LEU A 5 5.66 5.00 18.13
CA LEU A 5 4.77 3.87 17.81
C LEU A 5 4.67 2.90 18.99
N VAL A 6 5.80 2.54 19.62
CA VAL A 6 5.80 1.66 20.78
C VAL A 6 4.99 2.25 21.93
N ASN A 7 5.14 3.55 22.22
CA ASN A 7 4.37 4.20 23.29
C ASN A 7 2.87 4.34 22.97
N LEU A 8 2.49 4.54 21.71
CA LEU A 8 1.10 4.58 21.28
C LEU A 8 0.40 3.22 21.41
N VAL A 9 1.14 2.14 21.19
CA VAL A 9 0.58 0.80 21.05
C VAL A 9 0.75 -0.04 22.33
N LYS A 10 1.53 0.45 23.30
CA LYS A 10 1.78 -0.20 24.60
C LYS A 10 0.50 -0.52 25.40
N ASN A 11 -0.58 0.23 25.19
CA ASN A 11 -1.86 0.07 25.88
C ASN A 11 -2.91 -0.72 25.08
N ILE A 12 -2.56 -1.21 23.88
CA ILE A 12 -3.45 -1.94 22.97
C ILE A 12 -3.05 -3.43 22.99
N PRO A 13 -3.98 -4.36 22.75
CA PRO A 13 -3.64 -5.77 22.60
C PRO A 13 -2.51 -5.97 21.56
N PRO A 14 -1.52 -6.81 21.85
CA PRO A 14 -0.35 -7.03 21.00
C PRO A 14 -0.67 -7.29 19.54
N GLU A 15 -1.72 -8.08 19.29
CA GLU A 15 -2.17 -8.49 17.96
C GLU A 15 -2.72 -7.30 17.18
N LEU A 16 -3.55 -6.48 17.83
CA LEU A 16 -4.11 -5.25 17.24
C LEU A 16 -3.01 -4.23 16.97
N GLY A 17 -1.99 -4.19 17.84
CA GLY A 17 -0.86 -3.32 17.67
C GLY A 17 -0.06 -3.58 16.39
N VAL A 18 0.20 -4.86 16.10
CA VAL A 18 0.87 -5.28 14.86
C VAL A 18 0.03 -4.95 13.63
N VAL A 19 -1.30 -5.00 13.73
CA VAL A 19 -2.21 -4.68 12.61
C VAL A 19 -2.33 -3.18 12.35
N ILE A 20 -2.25 -2.32 13.37
CA ILE A 20 -2.40 -0.86 13.25
C ILE A 20 -1.12 -0.16 12.76
N ILE A 21 0.04 -0.52 13.33
CA ILE A 21 1.33 -0.45 12.60
C ILE A 21 1.14 -1.36 11.37
N SER A 22 1.90 -1.42 10.29
CA SER A 22 1.55 -2.23 9.08
C SER A 22 0.38 -1.70 8.25
N MET A 23 -0.65 -1.08 8.84
CA MET A 23 -1.66 -0.32 8.07
C MET A 23 -1.11 1.02 7.56
N ILE A 24 0.00 1.56 8.10
CA ILE A 24 0.55 2.84 7.61
C ILE A 24 1.45 2.57 6.38
N PRO A 25 1.15 3.18 5.22
CA PRO A 25 1.70 2.76 3.91
C PRO A 25 3.16 3.17 3.63
N VAL A 26 3.93 3.61 4.63
CA VAL A 26 5.21 4.31 4.43
C VAL A 26 6.44 3.38 4.55
N GLY A 27 6.32 2.21 5.16
CA GLY A 27 7.43 1.25 5.27
C GLY A 27 7.34 0.22 6.41
N GLU A 28 6.14 -0.03 6.93
CA GLU A 28 5.99 -0.54 8.29
C GLU A 28 6.06 -2.04 8.50
N LEU A 29 6.00 -2.89 7.46
CA LEU A 29 6.23 -4.34 7.66
C LEU A 29 7.60 -4.61 8.30
N ARG A 30 8.59 -3.76 8.03
CA ARG A 30 9.92 -3.84 8.64
C ARG A 30 9.97 -3.39 10.09
N ALA A 31 8.99 -2.60 10.57
CA ALA A 31 8.89 -2.14 11.96
C ALA A 31 7.89 -2.98 12.78
N ALA A 32 6.76 -3.36 12.18
CA ALA A 32 5.74 -4.21 12.78
C ALA A 32 6.28 -5.60 13.15
N ILE A 33 7.19 -6.16 12.34
CA ILE A 33 7.79 -7.48 12.63
C ILE A 33 8.73 -7.42 13.85
N PRO A 34 9.75 -6.53 13.93
CA PRO A 34 10.59 -6.39 15.13
C PRO A 34 9.80 -5.99 16.38
N ILE A 35 8.79 -5.13 16.26
CA ILE A 35 7.95 -4.73 17.40
C ILE A 35 7.07 -5.90 17.86
N GLY A 36 6.45 -6.64 16.93
CA GLY A 36 5.67 -7.84 17.21
C GLY A 36 6.47 -8.95 17.89
N LEU A 37 7.70 -9.17 17.45
CA LEU A 37 8.59 -10.19 18.00
C LEU A 37 9.27 -9.75 19.30
N GLY A 38 9.83 -8.53 19.32
CA GLY A 38 10.71 -8.05 20.38
C GLY A 38 10.01 -7.33 21.52
N VAL A 39 8.95 -6.56 21.23
CA VAL A 39 8.20 -5.80 22.25
C VAL A 39 7.00 -6.61 22.76
N PHE A 40 6.32 -7.30 21.84
CA PHE A 40 5.09 -8.03 22.13
C PHE A 40 5.29 -9.53 22.38
N GLY A 41 6.46 -10.09 22.05
CA GLY A 41 6.78 -11.50 22.32
C GLY A 41 5.91 -12.51 21.57
N LEU A 42 5.27 -12.10 20.48
CA LEU A 42 4.38 -12.94 19.69
C LEU A 42 5.18 -13.93 18.82
N ASP A 43 4.60 -15.08 18.50
CA ASP A 43 5.20 -16.02 17.54
C ASP A 43 5.33 -15.36 16.17
N TRP A 44 6.48 -15.57 15.51
CA TRP A 44 6.79 -14.99 14.20
C TRP A 44 5.73 -15.29 13.14
N LYS A 45 5.06 -16.45 13.20
CA LYS A 45 3.99 -16.81 12.27
C LYS A 45 2.77 -15.92 12.47
N VAL A 46 2.41 -15.63 13.72
CA VAL A 46 1.28 -14.79 14.07
C VAL A 46 1.56 -13.34 13.67
N VAL A 47 2.76 -12.84 13.99
CA VAL A 47 3.18 -11.48 13.61
C VAL A 47 3.17 -11.30 12.10
N LEU A 48 3.73 -12.27 11.35
CA LEU A 48 3.74 -12.21 9.89
C LEU A 48 2.31 -12.19 9.31
N PHE A 49 1.44 -13.07 9.81
CA PHE A 49 0.06 -13.16 9.36
C PHE A 49 -0.71 -11.85 9.61
N LEU A 50 -0.59 -11.31 10.83
CA LEU A 50 -1.23 -10.05 11.21
C LEU A 50 -0.69 -8.86 10.42
N ALA A 51 0.63 -8.78 10.21
CA ALA A 51 1.24 -7.70 9.45
C ALA A 51 0.84 -7.73 7.96
N VAL A 52 0.71 -8.92 7.37
CA VAL A 52 0.23 -9.07 5.98
C VAL A 52 -1.23 -8.63 5.88
N ILE A 53 -2.09 -9.07 6.80
CA ILE A 53 -3.50 -8.66 6.82
C ILE A 53 -3.64 -7.15 7.05
N GLY A 54 -2.92 -6.61 8.03
CA GLY A 54 -2.92 -5.18 8.34
C GLY A 54 -2.53 -4.35 7.11
N ASN A 55 -1.51 -4.76 6.37
CA ASN A 55 -1.10 -4.08 5.14
C ASN A 55 -2.10 -4.21 3.98
N MET A 56 -2.90 -5.30 3.91
CA MET A 56 -3.92 -5.45 2.88
C MET A 56 -5.14 -4.55 3.10
N ILE A 57 -5.47 -4.21 4.35
CA ILE A 57 -6.67 -3.44 4.67
C ILE A 57 -6.67 -2.04 4.01
N PRO A 58 -5.59 -1.22 4.11
CA PRO A 58 -5.51 0.06 3.41
C PRO A 58 -5.66 -0.10 1.90
N VAL A 59 -5.03 -1.12 1.31
CA VAL A 59 -5.07 -1.37 -0.14
C VAL A 59 -6.51 -1.66 -0.59
N VAL A 60 -7.21 -2.56 0.10
CA VAL A 60 -8.61 -2.89 -0.20
C VAL A 60 -9.50 -1.66 -0.03
N PHE A 61 -9.30 -0.90 1.03
CA PHE A 61 -10.08 0.31 1.29
C PHE A 61 -9.85 1.38 0.22
N ILE A 62 -8.60 1.62 -0.17
CA ILE A 62 -8.24 2.55 -1.24
C ILE A 62 -8.91 2.13 -2.55
N LEU A 63 -8.79 0.85 -2.95
CA LEU A 63 -9.39 0.36 -4.19
C LEU A 63 -10.92 0.46 -4.19
N TYR A 64 -11.57 0.14 -3.07
CA TYR A 64 -13.03 0.23 -2.96
C TYR A 64 -13.53 1.68 -2.96
N LEU A 65 -12.80 2.61 -2.33
CA LEU A 65 -13.17 4.03 -2.30
C LEU A 65 -12.76 4.78 -3.57
N LEU A 66 -11.84 4.25 -4.37
CA LEU A 66 -11.32 4.94 -5.54
C LEU A 66 -12.41 5.21 -6.59
N ASP A 67 -13.26 4.22 -6.87
CA ASP A 67 -14.35 4.33 -7.84
C ASP A 67 -15.41 5.37 -7.48
N PRO A 68 -16.00 5.36 -6.26
CA PRO A 68 -16.96 6.38 -5.87
C PRO A 68 -16.29 7.75 -5.75
N PHE A 69 -15.05 7.82 -5.27
CA PHE A 69 -14.29 9.07 -5.19
C PHE A 69 -14.08 9.68 -6.58
N TYR A 70 -13.64 8.88 -7.55
CA TYR A 70 -13.46 9.31 -8.95
C TYR A 70 -14.77 9.82 -9.58
N LYS A 71 -15.87 9.08 -9.39
CA LYS A 71 -17.19 9.50 -9.90
C LYS A 71 -17.66 10.80 -9.24
N PHE A 72 -17.35 11.00 -7.97
CA PHE A 72 -17.67 12.22 -7.24
C PHE A 72 -16.83 13.40 -7.72
N THR A 73 -15.51 13.26 -7.82
CA THR A 73 -14.61 14.33 -8.25
C THR A 73 -14.87 14.77 -9.69
N ARG A 74 -15.30 13.86 -10.57
CA ARG A 74 -15.71 14.21 -11.95
C ARG A 74 -16.93 15.11 -12.07
N LYS A 75 -17.76 15.23 -11.03
CA LYS A 75 -18.86 16.21 -11.04
C LYS A 75 -18.36 17.66 -11.04
N VAL A 76 -17.11 17.88 -10.64
CA VAL A 76 -16.46 19.20 -10.62
C VAL A 76 -15.76 19.43 -11.98
N LYS A 77 -16.19 20.47 -12.71
CA LYS A 77 -15.68 20.81 -14.06
C LYS A 77 -14.15 20.96 -14.15
N MET A 78 -13.50 21.37 -13.06
CA MET A 78 -12.03 21.49 -12.97
C MET A 78 -11.36 20.10 -13.02
N PHE A 79 -11.85 19.16 -12.22
CA PHE A 79 -11.32 17.80 -12.17
C PHE A 79 -11.65 17.02 -13.44
N ASP A 80 -12.84 17.19 -14.04
CA ASP A 80 -13.18 16.52 -15.30
C ASP A 80 -12.28 16.93 -16.47
N ARG A 81 -11.91 18.23 -16.56
CA ARG A 81 -10.90 18.71 -17.52
C ARG A 81 -9.51 18.14 -17.25
N PHE A 82 -9.11 18.08 -15.98
CA PHE A 82 -7.83 17.48 -15.58
C PHE A 82 -7.77 15.98 -15.92
N TYR A 83 -8.81 15.22 -15.59
CA TYR A 83 -8.90 13.80 -15.91
C TYR A 83 -8.89 13.58 -17.43
N THR A 84 -9.65 14.36 -18.20
CA THR A 84 -9.66 14.23 -19.67
C THR A 84 -8.27 14.46 -20.27
N TRP A 85 -7.58 15.53 -19.85
CA TRP A 85 -6.19 15.79 -20.25
C TRP A 85 -5.24 14.65 -19.83
N LEU A 86 -5.38 14.14 -18.60
CA LEU A 86 -4.55 13.09 -18.06
C LEU A 86 -4.76 11.75 -18.79
N PHE A 87 -6.02 11.37 -19.06
CA PHE A 87 -6.38 10.15 -19.77
C PHE A 87 -5.99 10.21 -21.25
N GLU A 88 -6.18 11.33 -21.93
CA GLU A 88 -5.72 11.50 -23.31
C GLU A 88 -4.20 11.36 -23.42
N ARG A 89 -3.46 11.93 -22.47
CA ARG A 89 -1.99 11.83 -22.41
C ARG A 89 -1.50 10.44 -22.05
N THR A 90 -2.15 9.79 -21.08
CA THR A 90 -1.76 8.46 -20.61
C THR A 90 -2.14 7.39 -21.62
N ARG A 91 -3.35 7.42 -22.19
CA ARG A 91 -3.84 6.42 -23.14
C ARG A 91 -3.03 6.42 -24.44
N LYS A 92 -2.62 7.59 -24.95
CA LYS A 92 -1.72 7.66 -26.11
C LYS A 92 -0.34 7.07 -25.82
N ARG A 93 0.22 7.26 -24.63
CA ARG A 93 1.55 6.73 -24.26
C ARG A 93 1.53 5.25 -23.87
N PHE A 94 0.45 4.77 -23.24
CA PHE A 94 0.38 3.40 -22.73
C PHE A 94 0.01 2.41 -23.84
N TYR A 95 -0.96 2.76 -24.70
CA TYR A 95 -1.49 1.84 -25.71
C TYR A 95 -0.51 1.58 -26.87
N GLU A 96 0.32 2.55 -27.23
CA GLU A 96 1.35 2.37 -28.27
C GLU A 96 2.59 1.63 -27.75
N LYS A 97 2.90 1.71 -26.45
CA LYS A 97 4.15 1.19 -25.89
C LYS A 97 4.03 -0.18 -25.21
N HIS A 98 2.81 -0.64 -24.89
CA HIS A 98 2.58 -1.89 -24.15
C HIS A 98 2.05 -3.06 -25.00
N LYS A 99 2.02 -2.94 -26.33
CA LYS A 99 1.51 -4.03 -27.19
C LYS A 99 2.43 -5.25 -27.26
N ALA A 100 3.69 -5.14 -26.85
CA ALA A 100 4.61 -6.27 -26.81
C ALA A 100 5.65 -6.11 -25.69
N GLY A 101 5.53 -6.88 -24.61
CA GLY A 101 6.61 -7.07 -23.63
C GLY A 101 6.47 -6.36 -22.27
N GLY A 102 5.38 -5.65 -21.99
CA GLY A 102 5.16 -5.00 -20.69
C GLY A 102 5.18 -5.98 -19.51
N ASP A 103 4.55 -7.14 -19.69
CA ASP A 103 4.50 -8.18 -18.65
C ASP A 103 5.87 -8.82 -18.43
N PHE A 104 6.64 -9.06 -19.50
CA PHE A 104 8.01 -9.57 -19.39
C PHE A 104 8.94 -8.54 -18.72
N ALA A 105 8.81 -7.25 -19.04
CA ALA A 105 9.55 -6.20 -18.36
C ALA A 105 9.20 -6.11 -16.87
N LEU A 106 7.93 -6.31 -16.50
CA LEU A 106 7.49 -6.38 -15.11
C LEU A 106 8.09 -7.61 -14.42
N ILE A 107 8.10 -8.77 -15.08
CA ILE A 107 8.74 -9.99 -14.57
C ILE A 107 10.23 -9.75 -14.32
N PHE A 108 10.96 -9.16 -15.27
CA PHE A 108 12.38 -8.88 -15.07
C PHE A 108 12.64 -7.82 -14.00
N LEU A 109 11.80 -6.79 -13.89
CA LEU A 109 11.89 -5.77 -12.83
C LEU A 109 11.67 -6.37 -11.44
N VAL A 110 10.73 -7.30 -11.32
CA VAL A 110 10.43 -7.98 -10.05
C VAL A 110 11.48 -9.05 -9.75
N ALA A 111 11.92 -9.79 -10.77
CA ALA A 111 12.88 -10.89 -10.61
C ALA A 111 14.32 -10.39 -10.41
N ILE A 112 14.69 -9.26 -11.01
CA ILE A 112 15.98 -8.60 -10.83
C ILE A 112 15.69 -7.33 -10.02
N PRO A 113 15.78 -7.38 -8.69
CA PRO A 113 15.58 -6.20 -7.87
C PRO A 113 16.67 -5.20 -8.24
N LEU A 114 16.32 -4.20 -9.06
CA LEU A 114 17.21 -3.08 -9.30
C LEU A 114 17.47 -2.42 -7.95
N PRO A 115 18.74 -2.21 -7.57
CA PRO A 115 19.05 -1.56 -6.31
C PRO A 115 18.43 -0.16 -6.35
N MET A 116 17.46 0.06 -5.47
CA MET A 116 16.93 1.37 -5.13
C MET A 116 17.94 2.11 -4.24
#